data_AF-A0A7C7UE29-F1
#
_entry.id   AF-A0A7C7UE29-F1
#
_cell.length_a   1.000
_cell.length_b   1.000
_cell.length_c   1.000
_cell.angle_alpha   90.00
_cell.angle_beta   90.00
_cell.angle_gamma   90.00
#
_symmetry.space_group_name_H-M   'P 1'
#
loop_
_entity.id
_entity.type
_entity.pdbx_description
1 polymer ?
#
loop_
_entity_poly.entity_id
_entity_poly.type
_entity_poly.pdbx_seq_one_letter_code
_entity_poly.pdbx_strand_id
1 'polypeptide(L)'
;MNGLIGSTEILVVAVLLALLFSALIGFLHFQAKRKRRVEAGRFERILAEIRVEAEKLKEELSKIERLGKILEERIFPAVVSMRFEEALKELERLGSRVPLGVECEVESYRSELEAVKALKEACKDAVKTWVVEAVRLHLPQTARNWRTASHGYTRHLDELLAYNMVGVVEANPHSLLEWFKTGNPAMYEVLSRLVDSSESLEVFFRMVEKTLGELEYVKIFRAKYGEACAASRLRAALELKRRKTLDKIEGLSEKLLKA
;
A
#
# COMPACT_ATOMS: atom_id res chain seq x y z
N MET A 1 98.58 -42.77 -10.42
CA MET A 1 97.30 -43.03 -11.13
C MET A 1 96.20 -43.15 -10.09
N ASN A 2 95.48 -42.08 -9.74
CA ASN A 2 94.30 -42.12 -8.84
C ASN A 2 93.28 -40.99 -9.15
N GLY A 3 93.36 -40.34 -10.32
CA GLY A 3 92.58 -39.12 -10.63
C GLY A 3 91.28 -39.33 -11.40
N LEU A 4 91.00 -40.54 -11.92
CA LEU A 4 89.82 -40.81 -12.78
C LEU A 4 88.60 -41.41 -12.04
N ILE A 5 88.79 -41.95 -10.84
CA ILE A 5 87.71 -42.60 -10.08
C ILE A 5 86.88 -41.53 -9.33
N GLY A 6 87.53 -40.50 -8.79
CA GLY A 6 86.83 -39.40 -8.10
C GLY A 6 85.98 -38.53 -9.03
N SER A 7 86.37 -38.34 -10.30
CA SER A 7 85.63 -37.49 -11.24
C SER A 7 84.34 -38.14 -11.76
N THR A 8 84.33 -39.47 -11.90
CA THR A 8 83.15 -40.23 -12.33
C THR A 8 82.12 -40.35 -11.22
N GLU A 9 82.55 -40.57 -9.98
CA GLU A 9 81.65 -40.54 -8.80
C GLU A 9 81.02 -39.17 -8.59
N ILE A 10 81.79 -38.08 -8.73
CA ILE A 10 81.27 -36.70 -8.65
C ILE A 10 80.25 -36.43 -9.76
N LEU A 11 80.48 -36.93 -10.97
CA LEU A 11 79.55 -36.77 -12.10
C LEU A 11 78.24 -37.51 -11.86
N VAL A 12 78.31 -38.75 -11.35
CA VAL A 12 77.13 -39.57 -11.04
C VAL A 12 76.30 -38.93 -9.92
N VAL A 13 76.96 -38.43 -8.87
CA VAL A 13 76.29 -37.71 -7.76
C VAL A 13 75.65 -36.40 -8.25
N ALA A 14 76.32 -35.65 -9.14
CA ALA A 14 75.77 -34.42 -9.72
C ALA A 14 74.53 -34.69 -10.59
N VAL A 15 74.54 -35.76 -11.38
CA VAL A 15 73.38 -36.18 -12.20
C VAL A 15 72.22 -36.64 -11.32
N LEU A 16 72.49 -37.41 -10.26
CA LEU A 16 71.48 -37.82 -9.28
C LEU A 16 70.86 -36.62 -8.55
N LEU A 17 71.67 -35.64 -8.14
CA LEU A 17 71.20 -34.39 -7.54
C LEU A 17 70.35 -33.58 -8.51
N ALA A 18 70.74 -33.47 -9.78
CA ALA A 18 69.96 -32.78 -10.80
C ALA A 18 68.60 -33.47 -11.06
N LEU A 19 68.55 -34.80 -11.07
CA LEU A 19 67.32 -35.58 -11.19
C LEU A 19 66.41 -35.41 -9.95
N LEU A 20 66.97 -35.42 -8.75
CA LEU A 20 66.23 -35.16 -7.52
C LEU A 20 65.67 -33.72 -7.49
N PHE A 21 66.47 -32.74 -7.92
CA PHE A 21 66.05 -31.34 -7.94
C PHE A 21 64.93 -31.10 -8.96
N SER A 22 65.04 -31.70 -10.15
CA SER A 22 63.98 -31.62 -11.18
C SER A 22 62.69 -32.34 -10.76
N ALA A 23 62.80 -33.50 -10.08
CA ALA A 23 61.64 -34.18 -9.49
C ALA A 23 60.97 -33.34 -8.38
N LEU A 24 61.77 -32.68 -7.52
CA LEU A 24 61.28 -31.79 -6.47
C LEU A 24 60.56 -30.57 -7.06
N ILE A 25 61.12 -29.93 -8.08
CA ILE A 25 60.48 -28.82 -8.80
C ILE A 25 59.15 -29.28 -9.44
N GLY A 26 59.14 -30.45 -10.09
CA GLY A 26 57.93 -31.02 -10.67
C GLY A 26 56.83 -31.28 -9.63
N PHE A 27 57.19 -31.82 -8.46
CA PHE A 27 56.28 -32.04 -7.35
C PHE A 27 55.72 -30.73 -6.78
N LEU A 28 56.57 -29.73 -6.56
CA LEU A 28 56.16 -28.39 -6.10
C LEU A 28 55.23 -27.70 -7.10
N HIS A 29 55.50 -27.82 -8.40
CA HIS A 29 54.66 -27.26 -9.45
C HIS A 29 53.29 -27.95 -9.52
N PHE A 30 53.26 -29.28 -9.36
CA PHE A 30 52.02 -30.05 -9.28
C PHE A 30 51.18 -29.68 -8.04
N GLN A 31 51.81 -29.55 -6.87
CA GLN A 31 51.18 -29.07 -5.63
C GLN A 31 50.58 -27.67 -5.81
N ALA A 32 51.33 -26.72 -6.38
CA ALA A 32 50.86 -25.37 -6.66
C ALA A 32 49.67 -25.35 -7.63
N LYS A 33 49.73 -26.16 -8.70
CA LYS A 33 48.63 -26.28 -9.68
C LYS A 33 47.38 -26.91 -9.07
N ARG A 34 47.55 -27.91 -8.19
CA ARG A 34 46.44 -28.53 -7.44
C ARG A 34 45.79 -27.54 -6.49
N LYS A 35 46.59 -26.76 -5.74
CA LYS A 35 46.10 -25.72 -4.82
C LYS A 35 45.30 -24.64 -5.57
N ARG A 36 45.82 -24.13 -6.69
CA ARG A 36 45.11 -23.17 -7.55
C ARG A 36 43.78 -23.72 -8.09
N ARG A 37 43.71 -25.00 -8.50
CA ARG A 37 42.46 -25.62 -8.95
C ARG A 37 41.41 -25.73 -7.84
N VAL A 38 41.84 -26.08 -6.62
CA VAL A 38 40.95 -26.17 -5.46
C VAL A 38 40.43 -24.79 -5.07
N GLU A 39 41.29 -23.77 -5.09
CA GLU A 39 40.91 -22.37 -4.87
C GLU A 39 39.94 -21.89 -5.95
N ALA A 40 40.24 -22.11 -7.24
CA ALA A 40 39.36 -21.75 -8.35
C ALA A 40 37.97 -22.41 -8.24
N GLY A 41 37.91 -23.72 -7.93
CA GLY A 41 36.64 -24.41 -7.74
C GLY A 41 35.83 -23.94 -6.53
N ARG A 42 36.48 -23.45 -5.46
CA ARG A 42 35.80 -22.79 -4.33
C ARG A 42 35.25 -21.42 -4.73
N PHE A 43 36.04 -20.65 -5.47
CA PHE A 43 35.62 -19.35 -6.02
C PHE A 43 34.42 -19.46 -6.95
N GLU A 44 34.42 -20.43 -7.86
CA GLU A 44 33.28 -20.67 -8.76
C GLU A 44 31.99 -20.97 -8.01
N ARG A 45 32.04 -21.74 -6.91
CA ARG A 45 30.86 -22.00 -6.06
C ARG A 45 30.36 -20.75 -5.37
N ILE A 46 31.26 -19.95 -4.78
CA ILE A 46 30.90 -18.68 -4.12
C ILE A 46 30.26 -17.72 -5.13
N LEU A 47 30.82 -17.60 -6.33
CA LEU A 47 30.24 -16.79 -7.41
C LEU A 47 28.86 -17.29 -7.84
N ALA A 48 28.67 -18.60 -7.94
CA ALA A 48 27.37 -19.20 -8.26
C ALA A 48 26.33 -18.92 -7.17
N GLU A 49 26.69 -19.09 -5.90
CA GLU A 49 25.82 -18.80 -4.76
C GLU A 49 25.42 -17.31 -4.71
N ILE A 50 26.38 -16.40 -4.89
CA ILE A 50 26.10 -14.96 -4.91
C ILE A 50 25.20 -14.58 -6.09
N ARG A 51 25.43 -15.16 -7.29
CA ARG A 51 24.55 -14.90 -8.45
C ARG A 51 23.12 -15.35 -8.19
N VAL A 52 22.93 -16.54 -7.62
CA VAL A 52 21.60 -17.05 -7.29
C VAL A 52 20.91 -16.15 -6.27
N GLU A 53 21.62 -15.72 -5.22
CA GLU A 53 21.05 -14.84 -4.20
C GLU A 53 20.74 -13.44 -4.75
N ALA A 54 21.60 -12.89 -5.61
CA ALA A 54 21.38 -11.60 -6.24
C ALA A 54 20.13 -11.62 -7.15
N GLU A 55 19.92 -12.68 -7.93
CA GLU A 55 18.71 -12.81 -8.76
C GLU A 55 17.44 -12.94 -7.92
N LYS A 56 17.48 -13.68 -6.80
CA LYS A 56 16.34 -13.73 -5.86
C LYS A 56 16.00 -12.36 -5.28
N LEU A 57 17.00 -11.59 -4.86
CA LEU A 57 16.79 -10.25 -4.32
C LEU A 57 16.30 -9.26 -5.37
N LYS A 58 16.77 -9.36 -6.63
CA LYS A 58 16.22 -8.57 -7.74
C LYS A 58 14.75 -8.89 -7.99
N GLU A 59 14.39 -10.18 -7.96
CA GLU A 59 13.00 -10.59 -8.12
C GLU A 59 12.12 -10.06 -6.97
N GLU A 60 12.61 -10.15 -5.72
CA GLU A 60 11.94 -9.60 -4.55
C GLU A 60 11.75 -8.08 -4.65
N LEU A 61 12.79 -7.35 -5.08
CA LEU A 61 12.72 -5.91 -5.31
C LEU A 61 11.68 -5.57 -6.40
N SER A 62 11.66 -6.32 -7.50
CA SER A 62 10.66 -6.13 -8.56
C SER A 62 9.23 -6.34 -8.05
N LYS A 63 9.01 -7.32 -7.16
CA LYS A 63 7.70 -7.54 -6.52
C LYS A 63 7.29 -6.36 -5.64
N ILE A 64 8.22 -5.83 -4.84
CA ILE A 64 7.99 -4.66 -3.98
C ILE A 64 7.62 -3.42 -4.83
N GLU A 65 8.36 -3.16 -5.90
CA GLU A 65 8.11 -2.02 -6.77
C GLU A 65 6.77 -2.13 -7.52
N ARG A 66 6.41 -3.33 -7.99
CA ARG A 66 5.10 -3.59 -8.62
C ARG A 66 3.96 -3.35 -7.64
N LEU A 67 4.09 -3.82 -6.39
CA LEU A 67 3.09 -3.57 -5.35
C LEU A 67 2.95 -2.07 -5.07
N GLY A 68 4.07 -1.36 -4.93
CA GLY A 68 4.09 0.10 -4.76
C GLY A 68 3.35 0.83 -5.88
N LYS A 69 3.59 0.44 -7.14
CA LYS A 69 2.87 1.02 -8.30
C LYS A 69 1.37 0.77 -8.25
N ILE A 70 0.93 -0.47 -7.97
CA ILE A 70 -0.50 -0.79 -7.90
C ILE A 70 -1.19 0.02 -6.80
N LEU A 71 -0.52 0.19 -5.66
CA LEU A 71 -1.04 0.99 -4.55
C LEU A 71 -1.22 2.46 -4.94
N GLU A 72 -0.20 3.09 -5.51
CA GLU A 72 -0.24 4.51 -5.90
C GLU A 72 -1.15 4.79 -7.10
N GLU A 73 -1.22 3.89 -8.09
CA GLU A 73 -1.96 4.12 -9.33
C GLU A 73 -3.43 3.72 -9.25
N ARG A 74 -3.79 2.75 -8.39
CA ARG A 74 -5.13 2.16 -8.39
C ARG A 74 -5.82 2.21 -7.04
N ILE A 75 -5.15 1.75 -5.99
CA ILE A 75 -5.78 1.58 -4.67
C ILE A 75 -5.97 2.93 -3.99
N PHE A 76 -4.90 3.72 -3.79
CA PHE A 76 -4.99 5.00 -3.10
C PHE A 76 -5.91 6.00 -3.83
N PRO A 77 -5.87 6.14 -5.18
CA PRO A 77 -6.82 7.01 -5.88
C PRO A 77 -8.28 6.57 -5.71
N ALA A 78 -8.55 5.26 -5.68
CA ALA A 78 -9.89 4.73 -5.41
C ALA A 78 -10.33 5.06 -3.98
N VAL A 79 -9.46 4.89 -2.98
CA VAL A 79 -9.73 5.25 -1.58
C VAL A 79 -10.00 6.74 -1.43
N VAL A 80 -9.18 7.62 -2.04
CA VAL A 80 -9.37 9.08 -2.04
C VAL A 80 -10.68 9.50 -2.71
N SER A 81 -11.16 8.71 -3.67
CA SER A 81 -12.47 8.91 -4.30
C SER A 81 -13.62 8.21 -3.55
N MET A 82 -13.35 7.67 -2.35
CA MET A 82 -14.30 6.88 -1.54
C MET A 82 -14.90 5.66 -2.24
N ARG A 83 -14.20 5.11 -3.25
CA ARG A 83 -14.55 3.90 -4.00
C ARG A 83 -13.95 2.65 -3.34
N PHE A 84 -14.40 2.38 -2.11
CA PHE A 84 -13.84 1.31 -1.27
C PHE A 84 -14.01 -0.09 -1.87
N GLU A 85 -15.14 -0.38 -2.55
CA GLU A 85 -15.30 -1.67 -3.23
C GLU A 85 -14.23 -1.92 -4.31
N GLU A 86 -13.88 -0.89 -5.07
CA GLU A 86 -12.86 -0.99 -6.12
C GLU A 86 -11.48 -1.20 -5.51
N ALA A 87 -11.13 -0.42 -4.48
CA ALA A 87 -9.89 -0.56 -3.75
C ALA A 87 -9.72 -1.96 -3.14
N LEU A 88 -10.76 -2.48 -2.48
CA LEU A 88 -10.76 -3.81 -1.87
C LEU A 88 -10.62 -4.93 -2.92
N LYS A 89 -11.30 -4.80 -4.07
CA LYS A 89 -11.14 -5.76 -5.18
C LYS A 89 -9.73 -5.75 -5.76
N GLU A 90 -9.11 -4.58 -5.90
CA GLU A 90 -7.71 -4.50 -6.36
C GLU A 90 -6.76 -5.11 -5.32
N LEU A 91 -6.98 -4.91 -4.02
CA LEU A 91 -6.21 -5.56 -2.96
C LEU A 91 -6.36 -7.09 -2.99
N GLU A 92 -7.58 -7.61 -3.18
CA GLU A 92 -7.84 -9.05 -3.27
C GLU A 92 -7.11 -9.68 -4.47
N ARG A 93 -7.05 -8.97 -5.61
CA ARG A 93 -6.31 -9.40 -6.81
C ARG A 93 -4.80 -9.50 -6.60
N LEU A 94 -4.25 -8.84 -5.58
CA LEU A 94 -2.82 -8.96 -5.26
C LEU A 94 -2.50 -10.37 -4.77
N GLY A 95 -3.38 -11.01 -3.97
CA GLY A 95 -3.23 -12.40 -3.52
C GLY A 95 -1.80 -12.77 -3.14
N SER A 96 -1.27 -13.85 -3.73
CA SER A 96 0.11 -14.34 -3.51
C SER A 96 1.23 -13.51 -4.16
N ARG A 97 0.91 -12.35 -4.77
CA ARG A 97 1.89 -11.46 -5.40
C ARG A 97 2.47 -10.44 -4.42
N VAL A 98 1.93 -10.40 -3.19
CA VAL A 98 2.45 -9.55 -2.12
C VAL A 98 3.81 -10.11 -1.64
N PRO A 99 4.83 -9.28 -1.44
CA PRO A 99 6.08 -9.72 -0.85
C PRO A 99 5.87 -10.15 0.61
N LEU A 100 6.41 -11.32 1.00
CA LEU A 100 6.33 -11.90 2.36
C LEU A 100 6.61 -10.92 3.51
N GLY A 101 7.48 -9.93 3.29
CA GLY A 101 7.81 -8.93 4.32
C GLY A 101 6.76 -7.83 4.53
N VAL A 102 5.68 -7.81 3.75
CA VAL A 102 4.66 -6.75 3.76
C VAL A 102 3.23 -7.32 3.79
N GLU A 103 3.07 -8.64 3.70
CA GLU A 103 1.76 -9.33 3.70
C GLU A 103 0.86 -8.90 4.86
N CYS A 104 1.39 -8.92 6.08
CA CYS A 104 0.63 -8.51 7.27
C CYS A 104 0.15 -7.05 7.19
N GLU A 105 0.94 -6.14 6.61
CA GLU A 105 0.57 -4.73 6.51
C GLU A 105 -0.43 -4.49 5.38
N VAL A 106 -0.37 -5.26 4.29
CA VAL A 106 -1.41 -5.25 3.25
C VAL A 106 -2.73 -5.78 3.80
N GLU A 107 -2.71 -6.87 4.57
CA GLU A 107 -3.91 -7.43 5.18
C GLU A 107 -4.49 -6.52 6.28
N SER A 108 -3.62 -5.91 7.09
CA SER A 108 -4.04 -4.88 8.05
C SER A 108 -4.71 -3.70 7.35
N TYR A 109 -4.15 -3.25 6.22
CA TYR A 109 -4.72 -2.14 5.45
C TYR A 109 -6.06 -2.52 4.81
N ARG A 110 -6.20 -3.75 4.31
CA ARG A 110 -7.48 -4.27 3.82
C ARG A 110 -8.55 -4.24 4.92
N SER A 111 -8.22 -4.75 6.11
CA SER A 111 -9.13 -4.75 7.26
C SER A 111 -9.53 -3.33 7.67
N GLU A 112 -8.58 -2.39 7.63
CA GLU A 112 -8.84 -0.97 7.86
C GLU A 112 -9.83 -0.39 6.84
N LEU A 113 -9.65 -0.68 5.55
CA LEU A 113 -10.58 -0.23 4.51
C LEU A 113 -11.98 -0.84 4.65
N GLU A 114 -12.09 -2.10 5.03
CA GLU A 114 -13.37 -2.75 5.32
C GLU A 114 -14.09 -2.08 6.50
N ALA A 115 -13.35 -1.76 7.57
CA ALA A 115 -13.88 -1.05 8.72
C ALA A 115 -14.34 0.38 8.37
N VAL A 116 -13.54 1.13 7.60
CA VAL A 116 -13.89 2.48 7.16
C VAL A 116 -15.12 2.46 6.24
N LYS A 117 -15.21 1.48 5.35
CA LYS A 117 -16.40 1.28 4.50
C LYS A 117 -17.64 1.00 5.34
N ALA A 118 -17.56 0.09 6.32
CA ALA A 118 -18.69 -0.21 7.20
C ALA A 118 -19.11 1.03 8.01
N LEU A 119 -18.13 1.79 8.51
CA LEU A 119 -18.38 3.03 9.24
C LEU A 119 -19.03 4.11 8.36
N LYS A 120 -18.62 4.22 7.09
CA LYS A 120 -19.23 5.11 6.11
C LYS A 120 -20.73 4.81 5.95
N GLU A 121 -21.09 3.56 5.73
CA GLU A 121 -22.49 3.17 5.54
C GLU A 121 -23.31 3.36 6.83
N ALA A 122 -22.75 3.02 7.99
CA ALA A 122 -23.38 3.30 9.28
C ALA A 122 -23.62 4.81 9.50
N CYS A 123 -22.67 5.67 9.12
CA CYS A 123 -22.84 7.11 9.18
C CYS A 123 -23.95 7.59 8.23
N LYS A 124 -24.06 7.04 7.02
CA LYS A 124 -25.13 7.38 6.09
C LYS A 124 -26.50 7.05 6.66
N ASP A 125 -26.67 5.87 7.23
CA ASP A 125 -27.93 5.45 7.86
C ASP A 125 -28.30 6.34 9.06
N ALA A 126 -27.31 6.69 9.88
CA ALA A 126 -27.51 7.61 11.01
C ALA A 126 -27.89 9.02 10.55
N VAL A 127 -27.20 9.57 9.55
CA VAL A 127 -27.54 10.88 8.95
C VAL A 127 -28.94 10.84 8.34
N LYS A 128 -29.30 9.75 7.65
CA LYS A 128 -30.63 9.59 7.06
C LYS A 128 -31.73 9.70 8.13
N THR A 129 -31.56 8.97 9.24
CA THR A 129 -32.49 8.99 10.37
C THR A 129 -32.59 10.39 10.99
N TRP A 130 -31.45 11.04 11.21
CA TRP A 130 -31.39 12.40 11.74
C TRP A 130 -32.08 13.43 10.86
N VAL A 131 -31.86 13.38 9.53
CA VAL A 131 -32.49 14.31 8.59
C VAL A 131 -34.01 14.12 8.60
N VAL A 132 -34.49 12.87 8.67
CA VAL A 132 -35.93 12.59 8.79
C VAL A 132 -36.52 13.25 10.03
N GLU A 133 -35.88 13.11 11.19
CA GLU A 133 -36.33 13.74 12.44
C GLU A 133 -36.26 15.26 12.38
N ALA A 134 -35.18 15.81 11.82
CA ALA A 134 -35.01 17.25 11.68
C ALA A 134 -36.09 17.88 10.80
N VAL A 135 -36.48 17.24 9.69
CA VAL A 135 -37.58 17.71 8.83
C VAL A 135 -38.89 17.74 9.62
N ARG A 136 -39.17 16.71 10.44
CA ARG A 136 -40.40 16.61 11.23
C ARG A 136 -40.48 17.65 12.34
N LEU A 137 -39.34 18.01 12.93
CA LEU A 137 -39.27 18.99 14.02
C LEU A 137 -39.25 20.43 13.52
N HIS A 138 -38.57 20.69 12.41
CA HIS A 138 -38.20 22.05 11.99
C HIS A 138 -38.85 22.51 10.68
N LEU A 139 -39.51 21.62 9.94
CA LEU A 139 -40.40 21.96 8.83
C LEU A 139 -41.80 21.34 9.00
N PRO A 140 -42.45 21.46 10.18
CA PRO A 140 -43.69 20.75 10.50
C PRO A 140 -44.91 21.21 9.71
N GLN A 141 -45.04 22.50 9.40
CA GLN A 141 -46.17 23.03 8.62
C GLN A 141 -46.04 22.59 7.17
N THR A 142 -44.84 22.65 6.64
CA THR A 142 -44.58 22.15 5.29
C THR A 142 -44.88 20.64 5.21
N ALA A 143 -44.43 19.86 6.19
CA ALA A 143 -44.78 18.44 6.31
C ALA A 143 -46.30 18.18 6.38
N ARG A 144 -47.05 19.04 7.08
CA ARG A 144 -48.51 18.95 7.21
C ARG A 144 -49.25 19.31 5.92
N ASN A 145 -48.86 20.41 5.27
CA ASN A 145 -49.47 20.92 4.04
C ASN A 145 -49.30 19.96 2.86
N TRP A 146 -48.22 19.18 2.83
CA TRP A 146 -48.05 18.10 1.85
C TRP A 146 -48.93 16.89 2.12
N ARG A 147 -49.07 16.47 3.37
CA ARG A 147 -49.93 15.33 3.74
C ARG A 147 -51.39 15.56 3.35
N THR A 148 -51.83 16.82 3.30
CA THR A 148 -53.18 17.21 2.91
C THR A 148 -53.39 17.33 1.39
N ALA A 149 -52.41 16.92 0.57
CA ALA A 149 -52.49 16.85 -0.90
C ALA A 149 -52.76 18.19 -1.61
N SER A 150 -52.44 19.32 -0.98
CA SER A 150 -52.58 20.66 -1.58
C SER A 150 -51.66 20.85 -2.78
N HIS A 151 -50.51 20.16 -2.82
CA HIS A 151 -49.50 20.19 -3.88
C HIS A 151 -49.17 18.73 -4.26
N GLY A 152 -49.17 18.40 -5.56
CA GLY A 152 -49.17 17.02 -6.09
C GLY A 152 -47.86 16.23 -5.95
N TYR A 153 -47.28 16.13 -4.75
CA TYR A 153 -46.11 15.30 -4.47
C TYR A 153 -46.28 14.45 -3.19
N THR A 154 -45.72 13.24 -3.24
CA THR A 154 -46.04 12.07 -2.40
C THR A 154 -45.30 12.00 -1.05
N ARG A 155 -45.77 11.05 -0.23
CA ARG A 155 -45.62 10.82 1.23
C ARG A 155 -44.23 10.79 1.87
N HIS A 156 -43.11 11.01 1.18
CA HIS A 156 -41.77 10.64 1.69
C HIS A 156 -40.71 11.74 1.50
N LEU A 157 -41.05 13.01 1.71
CA LEU A 157 -40.04 14.07 1.56
C LEU A 157 -38.91 13.95 2.59
N ASP A 158 -39.23 13.64 3.83
CA ASP A 158 -38.24 13.37 4.86
C ASP A 158 -37.26 12.28 4.38
N GLU A 159 -37.77 11.22 3.76
CA GLU A 159 -36.92 10.18 3.17
C GLU A 159 -36.14 10.69 1.94
N LEU A 160 -36.77 11.45 1.03
CA LEU A 160 -36.10 12.00 -0.16
C LEU A 160 -34.98 12.98 0.22
N LEU A 161 -35.24 13.91 1.14
CA LEU A 161 -34.23 14.80 1.69
C LEU A 161 -33.13 13.99 2.36
N ALA A 162 -33.49 13.02 3.19
CA ALA A 162 -32.53 12.17 3.86
C ALA A 162 -31.64 11.39 2.87
N TYR A 163 -32.23 10.81 1.83
CA TYR A 163 -31.52 10.11 0.75
C TYR A 163 -30.58 11.02 -0.04
N ASN A 164 -30.90 12.29 -0.23
CA ASN A 164 -30.03 13.23 -0.92
C ASN A 164 -28.97 13.86 0.01
N MET A 165 -29.23 13.88 1.32
CA MET A 165 -28.34 14.48 2.31
C MET A 165 -27.31 13.50 2.88
N VAL A 166 -27.44 12.19 2.70
CA VAL A 166 -26.40 11.22 3.15
C VAL A 166 -25.01 11.51 2.56
N GLY A 167 -24.94 12.15 1.38
CA GLY A 167 -23.68 12.56 0.75
C GLY A 167 -22.87 13.59 1.56
N VAL A 168 -23.47 14.24 2.56
CA VAL A 168 -22.77 15.18 3.46
C VAL A 168 -21.72 14.49 4.33
N VAL A 169 -21.90 13.20 4.61
CA VAL A 169 -20.92 12.35 5.31
C VAL A 169 -19.57 12.42 4.58
N GLU A 170 -19.64 12.45 3.24
CA GLU A 170 -18.50 12.41 2.34
C GLU A 170 -17.98 13.81 1.98
N ALA A 171 -18.88 14.75 1.67
CA ALA A 171 -18.53 16.03 1.03
C ALA A 171 -17.95 17.09 1.99
N ASN A 172 -18.19 16.98 3.31
CA ASN A 172 -17.86 17.99 4.33
C ASN A 172 -17.92 19.46 3.83
N PRO A 173 -19.08 19.92 3.34
CA PRO A 173 -19.18 21.22 2.72
C PRO A 173 -19.06 22.35 3.75
N HIS A 174 -18.50 23.49 3.33
CA HIS A 174 -18.47 24.72 4.13
C HIS A 174 -19.86 25.37 4.27
N SER A 175 -20.79 25.02 3.37
CA SER A 175 -22.19 25.40 3.44
C SER A 175 -23.02 24.24 2.91
N LEU A 176 -23.84 23.65 3.79
CA LEU A 176 -24.69 22.53 3.40
C LEU A 176 -25.75 22.93 2.39
N LEU A 177 -26.26 24.16 2.51
CA LEU A 177 -27.24 24.74 1.60
C LEU A 177 -26.70 24.85 0.17
N GLU A 178 -25.53 25.47 -0.01
CA GLU A 178 -24.94 25.67 -1.35
C GLU A 178 -24.50 24.35 -1.98
N TRP A 179 -23.98 23.43 -1.18
CA TRP A 179 -23.69 22.06 -1.62
C TRP A 179 -24.95 21.35 -2.12
N PHE A 180 -26.05 21.44 -1.36
CA PHE A 180 -27.31 20.81 -1.72
C PHE A 180 -27.92 21.43 -2.98
N LYS A 181 -27.91 22.77 -3.10
CA LYS A 181 -28.37 23.49 -4.30
C LYS A 181 -27.60 23.07 -5.54
N THR A 182 -26.28 22.95 -5.42
CA THR A 182 -25.41 22.62 -6.56
C THR A 182 -25.59 21.16 -6.99
N GLY A 183 -25.69 20.25 -6.02
CA GLY A 183 -25.88 18.82 -6.29
C GLY A 183 -27.30 18.46 -6.72
N ASN A 184 -28.31 19.21 -6.24
CA ASN A 184 -29.72 18.88 -6.41
C ASN A 184 -30.57 20.13 -6.76
N PRO A 185 -30.27 20.85 -7.85
CA PRO A 185 -30.91 22.14 -8.15
C PRO A 185 -32.43 22.01 -8.35
N ALA A 186 -32.89 20.97 -9.06
CA ALA A 186 -34.31 20.71 -9.28
C ALA A 186 -35.04 20.40 -7.97
N MET A 187 -34.42 19.63 -7.07
CA MET A 187 -35.03 19.33 -5.76
C MET A 187 -35.07 20.58 -4.87
N TYR A 188 -34.03 21.40 -4.89
CA TYR A 188 -34.01 22.65 -4.13
C TYR A 188 -35.10 23.63 -4.60
N GLU A 189 -35.30 23.77 -5.91
CA GLU A 189 -36.37 24.59 -6.47
C GLU A 189 -37.77 24.10 -6.06
N VAL A 190 -37.96 22.78 -6.02
CA VAL A 190 -39.20 22.19 -5.54
C VAL A 190 -39.40 22.47 -4.05
N LEU A 191 -38.38 22.24 -3.22
CA LEU A 191 -38.43 22.52 -1.78
C LEU A 191 -38.76 23.97 -1.48
N SER A 192 -38.14 24.92 -2.19
CA SER A 192 -38.30 26.36 -1.92
C SER A 192 -39.70 26.88 -2.23
N ARG A 193 -40.41 26.26 -3.19
CA ARG A 193 -41.81 26.58 -3.50
C ARG A 193 -42.79 25.94 -2.53
N LEU A 194 -42.40 24.82 -1.95
CA LEU A 194 -43.26 24.04 -1.10
C LEU A 194 -43.21 24.52 0.36
N VAL A 195 -42.05 24.98 0.81
CA VAL A 195 -41.84 25.46 2.19
C VAL A 195 -42.72 26.65 2.48
N ASP A 196 -43.46 26.56 3.59
CA ASP A 196 -44.35 27.62 4.03
C ASP A 196 -43.57 28.92 4.27
N SER A 197 -44.16 30.07 3.95
CA SER A 197 -43.53 31.39 4.13
C SER A 197 -43.12 31.70 5.58
N SER A 198 -43.70 31.00 6.56
CA SER A 198 -43.33 31.08 7.98
C SER A 198 -42.11 30.23 8.36
N GLU A 199 -41.65 29.34 7.47
CA GLU A 199 -40.50 28.46 7.65
C GLU A 199 -39.32 28.90 6.75
N SER A 200 -38.09 28.51 7.10
CA SER A 200 -36.89 28.89 6.36
C SER A 200 -36.00 27.68 6.09
N LEU A 201 -35.84 27.35 4.80
CA LEU A 201 -34.89 26.35 4.34
C LEU A 201 -33.46 26.69 4.73
N GLU A 202 -33.08 27.96 4.69
CA GLU A 202 -31.73 28.39 5.07
C GLU A 202 -31.46 28.08 6.55
N VAL A 203 -32.41 28.40 7.43
CA VAL A 203 -32.31 28.07 8.85
C VAL A 203 -32.27 26.56 9.07
N PHE A 204 -33.11 25.81 8.35
CA PHE A 204 -33.11 24.34 8.40
C PHE A 204 -31.75 23.76 8.02
N PHE A 205 -31.20 24.14 6.86
CA PHE A 205 -29.91 23.62 6.38
C PHE A 205 -28.75 24.00 7.32
N ARG A 206 -28.74 25.23 7.85
CA ARG A 206 -27.70 25.66 8.81
C ARG A 206 -27.77 24.88 10.12
N MET A 207 -28.97 24.57 10.60
CA MET A 207 -29.16 23.75 11.80
C MET A 207 -28.70 22.31 11.54
N VAL A 208 -29.11 21.70 10.42
CA VAL A 208 -28.65 20.35 10.05
C VAL A 208 -27.12 20.34 9.92
N GLU A 209 -26.53 21.35 9.28
CA GLU A 209 -25.08 21.49 9.15
C GLU A 209 -24.37 21.50 10.52
N LYS A 210 -24.87 22.31 11.47
CA LYS A 210 -24.32 22.37 12.82
C LYS A 210 -24.44 21.03 13.54
N THR A 211 -25.63 20.44 13.55
CA THR A 211 -25.89 19.16 14.22
C THR A 211 -25.00 18.06 13.63
N LEU A 212 -24.94 17.95 12.31
CA LEU A 212 -24.13 16.94 11.64
C LEU A 212 -22.63 17.14 11.87
N GLY A 213 -22.17 18.39 11.93
CA GLY A 213 -20.79 18.74 12.26
C GLY A 213 -20.41 18.40 13.71
N GLU A 214 -21.37 18.29 14.62
CA GLU A 214 -21.13 17.95 16.02
C GLU A 214 -21.12 16.44 16.29
N LEU A 215 -21.74 15.63 15.42
CA LEU A 215 -21.83 14.18 15.56
C LEU A 215 -20.46 13.50 15.67
N GLU A 216 -20.23 12.84 16.80
CA GLU A 216 -18.96 12.20 17.10
C GLU A 216 -18.59 11.09 16.11
N TYR A 217 -19.57 10.27 15.69
CA TYR A 217 -19.34 9.20 14.73
C TYR A 217 -18.93 9.71 13.34
N VAL A 218 -19.45 10.87 12.89
CA VAL A 218 -19.04 11.51 11.62
C VAL A 218 -17.61 12.03 11.73
N LYS A 219 -17.23 12.60 12.89
CA LYS A 219 -15.84 13.02 13.17
C LYS A 219 -14.89 11.83 13.16
N ILE A 220 -15.26 10.74 13.82
CA ILE A 220 -14.48 9.49 13.85
C ILE A 220 -14.33 8.94 12.43
N PHE A 221 -15.41 8.90 11.65
CA PHE A 221 -15.36 8.49 10.25
C PHE A 221 -14.33 9.30 9.45
N ARG A 222 -14.40 10.63 9.54
CA ARG A 222 -13.48 11.52 8.81
C ARG A 222 -12.02 11.32 9.23
N ALA A 223 -11.77 11.14 10.53
CA ALA A 223 -10.43 10.84 11.03
C ALA A 223 -9.91 9.50 10.48
N LYS A 224 -10.72 8.44 10.57
CA LYS A 224 -10.37 7.10 10.06
C LYS A 224 -10.22 7.06 8.55
N TYR A 225 -11.03 7.83 7.83
CA TYR A 225 -10.88 8.02 6.40
C TYR A 225 -9.55 8.72 6.06
N GLY A 226 -9.16 9.73 6.83
CA GLY A 226 -7.86 10.39 6.70
C GLY A 226 -6.69 9.43 6.93
N GLU A 227 -6.76 8.59 7.97
CA GLU A 227 -5.78 7.53 8.24
C GLU A 227 -5.67 6.55 7.07
N ALA A 228 -6.81 6.06 6.56
CA ALA A 228 -6.87 5.14 5.43
C ALA A 228 -6.34 5.76 4.12
N CYS A 229 -6.58 7.05 3.88
CA CYS A 229 -6.01 7.77 2.74
C CYS A 229 -4.49 7.91 2.85
N ALA A 230 -3.99 8.19 4.05
CA ALA A 230 -2.56 8.34 4.29
C ALA A 230 -1.83 7.00 4.14
N ALA A 231 -2.47 5.89 4.57
CA ALA A 231 -1.92 4.53 4.51
C ALA A 231 -0.48 4.46 5.07
N SER A 232 -0.18 5.26 6.10
CA SER A 232 1.20 5.56 6.50
C SER A 232 1.98 4.32 6.91
N ARG A 233 1.32 3.38 7.59
CA ARG A 233 1.93 2.10 8.00
C ARG A 233 2.33 1.24 6.80
N LEU A 234 1.42 1.06 5.85
CA LEU A 234 1.68 0.27 4.64
C LEU A 234 2.80 0.90 3.78
N ARG A 235 2.74 2.22 3.58
CA ARG A 235 3.79 2.97 2.85
C ARG A 235 5.16 2.81 3.52
N ALA A 236 5.22 2.97 4.85
CA ALA A 236 6.46 2.81 5.62
C ALA A 236 7.01 1.38 5.54
N ALA A 237 6.14 0.36 5.63
CA ALA A 237 6.54 -1.04 5.52
C ALA A 237 7.11 -1.39 4.14
N LEU A 238 6.49 -0.88 3.07
CA LEU A 238 7.00 -1.04 1.70
C LEU A 238 8.39 -0.42 1.53
N GLU A 239 8.55 0.82 1.99
CA GLU A 239 9.82 1.53 1.87
C GLU A 239 10.92 0.87 2.72
N LEU A 240 10.60 0.44 3.94
CA LEU A 240 11.53 -0.32 4.78
C LEU A 240 11.96 -1.63 4.12
N LYS A 241 11.01 -2.36 3.54
CA LYS A 241 11.28 -3.63 2.87
C LYS A 241 12.11 -3.42 1.60
N ARG A 242 11.86 -2.35 0.85
CA ARG A 242 12.65 -1.92 -0.30
C ARG A 242 14.10 -1.65 0.09
N ARG A 243 14.33 -0.81 1.10
CA ARG A 243 15.68 -0.48 1.62
C ARG A 243 16.42 -1.72 2.07
N LYS A 244 15.81 -2.56 2.91
CA LYS A 244 16.40 -3.83 3.36
C LYS A 244 16.82 -4.75 2.20
N THR A 245 16.09 -4.70 1.08
CA THR A 245 16.40 -5.52 -0.11
C THR A 245 17.58 -4.92 -0.88
N LEU A 246 17.63 -3.58 -1.03
CA LEU A 246 18.75 -2.87 -1.63
C LEU A 246 20.04 -3.03 -0.84
N ASP A 247 20.00 -2.86 0.48
CA ASP A 247 21.17 -3.03 1.36
C ASP A 247 21.78 -4.44 1.23
N LYS A 248 20.93 -5.47 1.08
CA LYS A 248 21.38 -6.85 0.84
C LYS A 248 22.05 -7.00 -0.52
N ILE A 249 21.53 -6.36 -1.57
CA ILE A 249 22.12 -6.37 -2.92
C ILE A 249 23.48 -5.68 -2.90
N GLU A 250 23.61 -4.54 -2.22
CA GLU A 250 24.88 -3.83 -2.04
C GLU A 250 25.88 -4.68 -1.27
N GLY A 251 25.45 -5.33 -0.17
CA GLY A 251 26.29 -6.24 0.60
C GLY A 251 26.78 -7.46 -0.19
N LEU A 252 25.97 -7.99 -1.13
CA LEU A 252 26.42 -9.04 -2.06
C LEU A 252 27.45 -8.51 -3.07
N SER A 253 27.27 -7.28 -3.54
CA SER A 253 28.20 -6.62 -4.46
C SER A 253 29.56 -6.37 -3.80
N GLU A 254 29.58 -5.96 -2.52
CA GLU A 254 30.82 -5.84 -1.75
C GLU A 254 31.52 -7.19 -1.53
N LYS A 255 30.75 -8.25 -1.23
CA LYS A 255 31.31 -9.61 -1.10
C LYS A 255 31.94 -10.08 -2.40
N LEU A 256 31.35 -9.74 -3.55
CA LEU A 256 31.93 -10.00 -4.87
C LEU A 256 33.24 -9.24 -5.13
N LEU A 257 33.35 -8.00 -4.66
CA LEU A 257 34.56 -7.18 -4.82
C LEU A 257 35.70 -7.58 -3.88
N LYS A 258 35.37 -8.18 -2.73
CA LYS A 258 36.33 -8.63 -1.70
C LYS A 258 36.77 -10.09 -1.86
N ALA A 259 36.05 -10.88 -2.64
CA ALA A 259 36.38 -12.27 -2.98
C ALA A 259 37.38 -12.26 -4.14
#